data_AF-A0A2E5EAR0-F1
#
_entry.id   AF-A0A2E5EAR0-F1
#
_cell.length_a   1.000
_cell.length_b   1.000
_cell.length_c   1.000
_cell.angle_alpha   90.00
_cell.angle_beta   90.00
_cell.angle_gamma   90.00
#
_symmetry.space_group_name_H-M   'P 1'
#
loop_
_entity.id
_entity.type
_entity.pdbx_description
1 polymer ?
#
loop_
_entity_poly.entity_id
_entity_poly.type
_entity_poly.pdbx_seq_one_letter_code
_entity_poly.pdbx_strand_id
1 'polypeptide(L)'
;MWMKMAATNRFKGRRLMVLGTIRSMSHKEGSSEMPPKLKTPQEEASQQDSQHFLLLSTRLVYVVLMIAVSTLPFISIVSPVEEGLVFWDYAAPVVSTMALAAIVLLLDILNPRKRLANVFGLYLAIVAGLFAALAVGALIDLIADAWGLDRGDSALKYLTLLKLAVGLTLCYLAVSIVLTTKDNIRMVIPYVEFSRQVRGVRPMLLDSSAFIDGRINSFSQTGFLDAPLVVPQFIIDELHQLSDSNDSAKRARGRRGLSNLRQLQDNARTTITIEQADQGDEAVDQALLLLAEEKSFRIVTTDFNLARVAEIRDVSVLNLNDLTDQLRGAVVPGETMPIAILRKGESKDQGIGFLPDGTMVVIEGGDRHIGEEIMVTINNSVQTSAGRLVFARMTDEPA
;
A
#
# COMPACT_ATOMS: atom_id res chain seq x y z
N MET A 1 -20.79 42.44 -30.29
CA MET A 1 -20.97 43.49 -29.26
C MET A 1 -21.77 42.93 -28.10
N TRP A 2 -21.19 41.94 -27.41
CA TRP A 2 -21.70 41.34 -26.18
C TRP A 2 -20.57 41.48 -25.18
N MET A 3 -20.53 42.64 -24.54
CA MET A 3 -19.50 43.08 -23.63
C MET A 3 -20.22 43.94 -22.59
N LYS A 4 -20.07 43.58 -21.32
CA LYS A 4 -20.70 44.13 -20.09
C LYS A 4 -21.89 43.35 -19.55
N MET A 5 -21.60 42.35 -18.72
CA MET A 5 -22.17 42.20 -17.36
C MET A 5 -21.58 40.96 -16.69
N ALA A 6 -20.67 41.16 -15.74
CA ALA A 6 -20.43 40.33 -14.55
C ALA A 6 -19.11 40.77 -13.89
N ALA A 7 -19.10 41.99 -13.36
CA ALA A 7 -18.12 42.43 -12.38
C ALA A 7 -18.77 42.27 -11.00
N THR A 8 -18.51 41.14 -10.33
CA THR A 8 -18.84 41.00 -8.91
C THR A 8 -17.84 40.05 -8.26
N ASN A 9 -17.11 40.59 -7.28
CA ASN A 9 -16.43 39.90 -6.18
C ASN A 9 -15.56 38.68 -6.49
N ARG A 10 -14.31 38.96 -6.87
CA ARG A 10 -13.15 38.16 -6.46
C ARG A 10 -12.89 38.40 -4.97
N PHE A 11 -13.20 37.44 -4.10
CA PHE A 11 -12.43 37.12 -2.88
C PHE A 11 -13.09 35.94 -2.15
N LYS A 12 -12.73 34.71 -2.53
CA LYS A 12 -12.68 33.57 -1.59
C LYS A 12 -12.00 32.37 -2.21
N GLY A 13 -11.01 31.85 -1.48
CA GLY A 13 -10.67 30.43 -1.45
C GLY A 13 -9.82 29.91 -2.61
N ARG A 14 -8.52 29.77 -2.37
CA ARG A 14 -7.79 28.51 -2.59
C ARG A 14 -6.30 28.61 -2.22
N ARG A 15 -5.80 27.46 -1.75
CA ARG A 15 -4.40 27.03 -1.52
C ARG A 15 -3.92 27.22 -0.08
N LEU A 16 -4.09 26.21 0.78
CA LEU A 16 -3.33 24.95 0.89
C LEU A 16 -1.81 25.17 1.06
N MET A 17 -1.33 24.59 2.17
CA MET A 17 -0.08 23.84 2.29
C MET A 17 1.17 24.62 2.70
N VAL A 18 1.31 24.85 4.01
CA VAL A 18 2.63 24.90 4.66
C VAL A 18 2.53 24.15 5.99
N LEU A 19 3.06 22.94 6.00
CA LEU A 19 3.92 22.34 7.03
C LEU A 19 4.02 20.87 6.58
N GLY A 20 5.14 20.48 5.97
CA GLY A 20 6.38 20.47 6.72
C GLY A 20 6.36 19.22 7.58
N THR A 21 6.30 18.07 6.90
CA THR A 21 6.81 16.80 7.38
C THR A 21 8.14 17.08 8.06
N ILE A 22 8.22 16.82 9.35
CA ILE A 22 9.45 16.27 9.85
C ILE A 22 9.08 15.05 10.69
N ARG A 23 9.19 13.90 10.03
CA ARG A 23 9.40 12.59 10.61
C ARG A 23 10.90 12.48 10.99
N SER A 24 11.43 11.29 11.32
CA SER A 24 12.60 10.96 12.19
C SER A 24 12.90 9.97 13.44
N MET A 25 12.53 8.72 13.57
CA MET A 25 13.34 7.56 13.42
C MET A 25 13.75 7.21 14.89
N SER A 26 13.38 5.98 15.24
CA SER A 26 14.21 4.80 15.29
C SER A 26 15.01 4.65 16.60
N HIS A 27 14.78 3.53 17.29
CA HIS A 27 15.87 2.71 17.81
C HIS A 27 15.40 1.26 17.85
N LYS A 28 16.22 0.41 17.23
CA LYS A 28 16.20 -1.06 17.17
C LYS A 28 16.70 -1.67 18.48
N GLU A 29 16.15 -2.81 18.86
CA GLU A 29 16.88 -4.04 19.24
C GLU A 29 15.91 -5.24 19.14
N GLY A 30 16.43 -6.41 18.77
CA GLY A 30 15.64 -7.54 18.29
C GLY A 30 14.84 -8.26 19.37
N SER A 31 13.51 -8.08 19.34
CA SER A 31 12.52 -8.91 20.05
C SER A 31 11.15 -8.29 19.77
N SER A 32 10.19 -9.02 19.17
CA SER A 32 8.89 -8.48 18.75
C SER A 32 9.02 -7.39 17.67
N GLU A 33 8.57 -7.64 16.44
CA GLU A 33 8.66 -6.62 15.37
C GLU A 33 7.67 -5.47 15.65
N MET A 34 8.17 -4.47 16.40
CA MET A 34 7.53 -3.18 16.61
C MET A 34 7.17 -2.50 15.27
N PRO A 35 6.04 -1.78 15.21
CA PRO A 35 5.65 -1.03 14.01
C PRO A 35 6.75 -0.05 13.60
N PRO A 36 6.89 0.26 12.30
CA PRO A 36 7.99 1.07 11.80
C PRO A 36 7.93 2.44 12.45
N LYS A 37 8.84 2.71 13.41
CA LYS A 37 8.88 3.93 14.22
C LYS A 37 8.54 5.12 13.34
N LEU A 38 7.43 5.77 13.68
CA LEU A 38 7.02 7.02 13.08
C LEU A 38 8.19 7.93 13.32
N LYS A 39 8.89 8.17 12.23
CA LYS A 39 10.12 8.82 12.35
C LYS A 39 9.84 10.22 13.17
N THR A 40 10.54 10.71 14.22
CA THR A 40 10.69 12.08 14.87
C THR A 40 11.62 13.23 14.27
N PRO A 41 11.14 14.39 13.83
CA PRO A 41 11.88 15.42 13.06
C PRO A 41 13.43 15.33 12.68
N GLN A 42 14.35 15.11 13.61
CA GLN A 42 15.81 15.26 13.44
C GLN A 42 16.55 14.42 12.35
N GLU A 43 16.44 13.12 12.31
CA GLU A 43 16.86 12.13 11.29
C GLU A 43 16.15 12.21 9.90
N GLU A 44 15.07 12.99 9.67
CA GLU A 44 14.56 13.31 8.31
C GLU A 44 15.34 14.51 7.83
N ALA A 45 15.59 15.48 8.72
CA ALA A 45 16.62 16.48 8.48
C ALA A 45 17.99 15.82 8.27
N SER A 46 18.39 14.80 9.05
CA SER A 46 19.65 14.07 8.83
C SER A 46 19.66 13.24 7.56
N GLN A 47 18.53 12.62 7.16
CA GLN A 47 18.44 11.92 5.87
C GLN A 47 18.48 12.89 4.70
N GLN A 48 17.81 14.04 4.82
CA GLN A 48 17.84 15.09 3.83
C GLN A 48 19.26 15.66 3.72
N ASP A 49 19.94 15.92 4.83
CA ASP A 49 21.34 16.35 4.89
C ASP A 49 22.28 15.30 4.29
N SER A 50 22.04 14.01 4.58
CA SER A 50 22.81 12.91 3.99
C SER A 50 22.60 12.80 2.48
N GLN A 51 21.37 12.99 1.99
CA GLN A 51 21.06 13.02 0.56
C GLN A 51 21.70 14.23 -0.13
N HIS A 52 21.63 15.41 0.51
CA HIS A 52 22.30 16.61 0.02
C HIS A 52 23.83 16.44 0.01
N PHE A 53 24.42 15.83 1.04
CA PHE A 53 25.84 15.52 1.12
C PHE A 53 26.29 14.52 0.05
N LEU A 54 25.49 13.47 -0.19
CA LEU A 54 25.77 12.45 -1.20
C LEU A 54 25.66 13.01 -2.63
N LEU A 55 24.69 13.89 -2.89
CA LEU A 55 24.60 14.62 -4.16
C LEU A 55 25.77 15.60 -4.34
N LEU A 56 26.16 16.30 -3.28
CA LEU A 56 27.30 17.22 -3.30
C LEU A 56 28.62 16.48 -3.57
N SER A 57 28.83 15.33 -2.90
CA SER A 57 30.03 14.52 -3.13
C SER A 57 30.10 13.99 -4.55
N THR A 58 28.96 13.54 -5.10
CA THR A 58 28.87 13.08 -6.50
C THR A 58 29.22 14.20 -7.50
N ARG A 59 28.73 15.43 -7.27
CA ARG A 59 29.05 16.60 -8.10
C ARG A 59 30.53 16.99 -8.01
N LEU A 60 31.11 16.91 -6.81
CA LEU A 60 32.53 17.20 -6.61
C LEU A 60 33.41 16.18 -7.34
N VAL A 61 33.08 14.89 -7.26
CA VAL A 61 33.78 13.83 -8.00
C VAL A 61 33.70 14.08 -9.51
N TYR A 62 32.53 14.45 -10.04
CA TYR A 62 32.37 14.79 -11.46
C TYR A 62 33.27 15.96 -11.90
N VAL A 63 33.33 17.04 -11.11
CA VAL A 63 34.21 18.20 -11.41
C VAL A 63 35.67 17.78 -11.44
N VAL A 64 36.11 16.99 -10.46
CA VAL A 64 37.50 16.51 -10.38
C VAL A 64 37.84 15.66 -11.61
N LEU A 65 36.95 14.75 -12.01
CA LEU A 65 37.14 13.93 -13.21
C LEU A 65 37.21 14.79 -14.50
N MET A 66 36.37 15.81 -14.63
CA MET A 66 36.39 16.70 -15.79
C MET A 66 37.67 17.54 -15.86
N ILE A 67 38.20 17.98 -14.72
CA ILE A 67 39.51 18.64 -14.66
C ILE A 67 40.61 17.67 -15.09
N ALA A 68 40.60 16.42 -14.61
CA ALA A 68 41.58 15.41 -14.99
C ALA A 68 41.54 15.07 -16.50
N VAL A 69 40.35 15.00 -17.10
CA VAL A 69 40.19 14.81 -18.55
C VAL A 69 40.70 16.01 -19.33
N SER A 70 40.47 17.23 -18.82
CA SER A 70 40.93 18.48 -19.43
C SER A 70 42.46 18.57 -19.52
N THR A 71 43.19 17.91 -18.61
CA THR A 71 44.65 17.89 -18.60
C THR A 71 45.27 16.79 -19.47
N LEU A 72 44.50 15.79 -19.92
CA LEU A 72 45.02 14.68 -20.75
C LEU A 72 45.73 15.13 -22.04
N PRO A 73 45.24 16.13 -22.80
CA PRO A 73 45.94 16.62 -24.00
C PRO A 73 47.34 17.18 -23.71
N PHE A 74 47.63 17.57 -22.46
CA PHE A 74 48.96 18.02 -22.06
C PHE A 74 49.94 16.87 -21.81
N ILE A 75 49.43 15.66 -21.53
CA ILE A 75 50.27 14.49 -21.24
C ILE A 75 50.87 13.91 -22.54
N SER A 76 50.18 14.05 -23.68
CA SER A 76 50.68 13.60 -24.99
C SER A 76 51.82 14.44 -25.57
N ILE A 77 52.28 15.49 -24.87
CA ILE A 77 53.29 16.46 -25.36
C ILE A 77 54.75 16.00 -25.13
N VAL A 78 54.99 14.78 -24.61
CA VAL A 78 56.37 14.22 -24.50
C VAL A 78 56.87 13.69 -25.85
N SER A 79 56.66 14.43 -26.94
CA SER A 79 57.27 14.21 -28.25
C SER A 79 57.91 15.53 -28.70
N PRO A 80 59.12 15.51 -29.29
CA PRO A 80 59.87 16.74 -29.57
C PRO A 80 59.07 17.65 -30.51
N VAL A 81 58.82 18.86 -30.00
CA VAL A 81 58.02 19.94 -30.58
C VAL A 81 58.62 20.37 -31.92
N GLU A 82 57.92 20.12 -33.03
CA GLU A 82 58.13 20.90 -34.26
C GLU A 82 57.56 22.31 -34.05
N GLU A 83 58.31 23.31 -34.54
CA GLU A 83 58.07 24.74 -34.33
C GLU A 83 56.67 25.17 -34.80
N GLY A 84 55.81 25.51 -33.84
CA GLY A 84 54.48 26.05 -34.11
C GLY A 84 53.50 25.83 -32.98
N LEU A 85 53.86 26.10 -31.73
CA LEU A 85 52.94 26.03 -30.59
C LEU A 85 51.89 27.15 -30.69
N VAL A 86 50.75 26.88 -31.33
CA VAL A 86 49.61 27.80 -31.34
C VAL A 86 48.91 27.68 -29.99
N PHE A 87 48.92 28.75 -29.19
CA PHE A 87 48.24 28.81 -27.88
C PHE A 87 46.80 28.26 -27.92
N TRP A 88 46.10 28.46 -29.04
CA TRP A 88 44.73 28.00 -29.27
C TRP A 88 44.57 26.47 -29.30
N ASP A 89 45.58 25.72 -29.71
CA ASP A 89 45.50 24.25 -29.80
C ASP A 89 45.40 23.60 -28.42
N TYR A 90 45.87 24.29 -27.38
CA TYR A 90 45.83 23.84 -25.98
C TYR A 90 44.72 24.52 -25.19
N ALA A 91 44.46 25.80 -25.45
CA ALA A 91 43.39 26.53 -24.77
C ALA A 91 42.01 26.01 -25.19
N ALA A 92 41.79 25.67 -26.45
CA ALA A 92 40.47 25.28 -26.94
C ALA A 92 39.94 23.96 -26.33
N PRO A 93 40.72 22.87 -26.19
CA PRO A 93 40.28 21.65 -25.51
C PRO A 93 39.96 21.88 -24.03
N VAL A 94 40.74 22.71 -23.33
CA VAL A 94 40.51 23.01 -21.91
C VAL A 94 39.24 23.81 -21.72
N VAL A 95 39.07 24.88 -22.51
CA VAL A 95 37.90 25.74 -22.42
C VAL A 95 36.63 24.99 -22.81
N SER A 96 36.68 24.14 -23.85
CA SER A 96 35.52 23.35 -24.28
C SER A 96 35.10 22.29 -23.27
N THR A 97 36.06 21.57 -22.66
CA THR A 97 35.77 20.57 -21.61
C THR A 97 35.22 21.22 -20.34
N MET A 98 35.75 22.36 -19.93
CA MET A 98 35.24 23.14 -18.79
C MET A 98 33.84 23.72 -19.05
N ALA A 99 33.59 24.24 -20.25
CA ALA A 99 32.26 24.73 -20.64
C ALA A 99 31.21 23.60 -20.61
N LEU A 100 31.55 22.41 -21.12
CA LEU A 100 30.67 21.25 -21.06
C LEU A 100 30.38 20.82 -19.62
N ALA A 101 31.41 20.77 -18.77
CA ALA A 101 31.25 20.44 -17.35
C ALA A 101 30.29 21.40 -16.64
N ALA A 102 30.43 22.71 -16.90
CA ALA A 102 29.57 23.75 -16.33
C ALA A 102 28.11 23.61 -16.79
N ILE A 103 27.87 23.33 -18.08
CA ILE A 103 26.53 23.13 -18.62
C ILE A 103 25.84 21.93 -17.97
N VAL A 104 26.54 20.79 -17.86
CA VAL A 104 25.98 19.57 -17.25
C VAL A 104 25.63 19.79 -15.77
N LEU A 105 26.50 20.48 -15.02
CA LEU A 105 26.22 20.84 -13.63
C LEU A 105 25.02 21.78 -13.49
N LEU A 106 24.93 22.79 -14.37
CA LEU A 106 23.80 23.71 -14.38
C LEU A 106 22.48 22.95 -14.64
N LEU A 107 22.45 22.06 -15.62
CA LEU A 107 21.28 21.23 -15.93
C LEU A 107 20.93 20.27 -14.79
N ASP A 108 21.91 19.72 -14.09
CA ASP A 108 21.70 18.86 -12.92
C ASP A 108 21.10 19.64 -11.74
N ILE A 109 21.56 20.86 -11.49
CA ILE A 109 21.06 21.74 -10.44
C ILE A 109 19.64 22.24 -10.75
N LEU A 110 19.36 22.59 -12.01
CA LEU A 110 18.05 23.08 -12.44
C LEU A 110 16.94 22.00 -12.43
N ASN A 111 17.29 20.72 -12.47
CA ASN A 111 16.34 19.60 -12.45
C ASN A 111 16.46 18.72 -11.18
N PRO A 112 16.05 19.23 -10.00
CA PRO A 112 16.18 18.50 -8.73
C PRO A 112 15.21 17.32 -8.57
N ARG A 113 14.18 17.19 -9.43
CA ARG A 113 13.17 16.12 -9.35
C ARG A 113 13.19 15.22 -10.58
N LYS A 114 14.31 14.54 -10.80
CA LYS A 114 14.40 13.53 -11.87
C LYS A 114 13.62 12.28 -11.43
N ARG A 115 12.50 11.98 -12.09
CA ARG A 115 11.87 10.65 -11.94
C ARG A 115 12.86 9.60 -12.43
N LEU A 116 13.21 8.62 -11.60
CA LEU A 116 14.17 7.56 -11.95
C LEU A 116 13.83 6.90 -13.30
N ALA A 117 12.54 6.64 -13.55
CA ALA A 117 12.07 6.08 -14.82
C ALA A 117 12.45 6.93 -16.06
N ASN A 118 12.45 8.26 -15.94
CA ASN A 118 12.84 9.15 -17.04
C ASN A 118 14.35 9.09 -17.28
N VAL A 119 15.15 8.92 -16.23
CA VAL A 119 16.61 8.83 -16.32
C VAL A 119 17.02 7.51 -16.95
N PHE A 120 16.45 6.39 -16.48
CA PHE A 120 16.68 5.08 -17.05
C PHE A 120 16.23 4.99 -18.52
N GLY A 121 15.04 5.52 -18.83
CA GLY A 121 14.54 5.58 -20.20
C GLY A 121 15.44 6.42 -21.12
N LEU A 122 15.92 7.59 -20.65
CA LEU A 122 16.85 8.42 -21.40
C LEU A 122 18.17 7.68 -21.67
N TYR A 123 18.73 6.99 -20.68
CA TYR A 123 19.96 6.23 -20.83
C TYR A 123 19.82 5.10 -21.86
N LEU A 124 18.77 4.28 -21.73
CA LEU A 124 18.49 3.19 -22.65
C LEU A 124 18.29 3.70 -24.09
N ALA A 125 17.59 4.83 -24.24
CA ALA A 125 17.33 5.44 -25.53
C ALA A 125 18.60 5.97 -26.21
N ILE A 126 19.50 6.61 -25.45
CA ILE A 126 20.78 7.09 -25.98
C ILE A 126 21.63 5.89 -26.43
N VAL A 127 21.71 4.82 -25.64
CA VAL A 127 22.47 3.62 -25.99
C VAL A 127 21.89 2.96 -27.26
N ALA A 128 20.58 2.78 -27.34
CA ALA A 128 19.92 2.22 -28.51
C ALA A 128 20.08 3.11 -29.76
N GLY A 129 19.94 4.43 -29.60
CA GLY A 129 20.14 5.41 -30.66
C GLY A 129 21.58 5.42 -31.19
N LEU A 130 22.57 5.33 -30.30
CA LEU A 130 23.98 5.25 -30.67
C LEU A 130 24.29 3.94 -31.39
N PHE A 131 23.74 2.82 -30.92
CA PHE A 131 23.88 1.53 -31.61
C PHE A 131 23.30 1.57 -33.03
N ALA A 132 22.11 2.15 -33.21
CA ALA A 132 21.51 2.36 -34.51
C ALA A 132 22.35 3.30 -35.40
N ALA A 133 22.88 4.39 -34.82
CA ALA A 133 23.74 5.33 -35.52
C ALA A 133 25.04 4.66 -36.02
N LEU A 134 25.66 3.79 -35.22
CA LEU A 134 26.84 3.03 -35.62
C LEU A 134 26.50 2.02 -36.73
N ALA A 135 25.39 1.30 -36.62
CA ALA A 135 24.95 0.35 -37.64
C ALA A 135 24.67 1.04 -38.99
N VAL A 136 23.95 2.17 -38.97
CA VAL A 136 23.68 2.95 -40.18
C VAL A 136 24.95 3.61 -40.71
N GLY A 137 25.83 4.10 -39.84
CA GLY A 137 27.13 4.65 -40.21
C GLY A 137 28.00 3.63 -40.95
N ALA A 138 28.05 2.39 -40.46
CA ALA A 138 28.77 1.28 -41.10
C ALA A 138 28.16 0.91 -42.46
N LEU A 139 26.84 0.98 -42.60
CA LEU A 139 26.16 0.78 -43.89
C LEU A 139 26.50 1.89 -44.89
N ILE A 140 26.55 3.14 -44.43
CA ILE A 140 26.97 4.28 -45.27
C ILE A 140 28.42 4.10 -45.75
N ASP A 141 29.32 3.62 -44.88
CA ASP A 141 30.69 3.27 -45.26
C ASP A 141 30.74 2.19 -46.34
N LEU A 142 29.99 1.10 -46.14
CA LEU A 142 29.93 0.00 -47.11
C LEU A 142 29.42 0.45 -48.49
N ILE A 143 28.39 1.31 -48.51
CA ILE A 143 27.85 1.88 -49.75
C ILE A 143 28.88 2.80 -50.41
N ALA A 144 29.57 3.63 -49.62
CA ALA A 144 30.56 4.56 -50.14
C ALA A 144 31.74 3.82 -50.78
N ASP A 145 32.24 2.79 -50.11
CA ASP A 145 33.30 1.92 -50.62
C ASP A 145 32.85 1.18 -51.90
N ALA A 146 31.62 0.65 -51.93
CA ALA A 146 31.07 -0.07 -53.09
C ALA A 146 30.91 0.82 -54.34
N TRP A 147 30.68 2.12 -54.16
CA TRP A 147 30.56 3.08 -55.26
C TRP A 147 31.90 3.66 -55.71
N GLY A 148 33.01 3.22 -55.12
CA GLY A 148 34.35 3.70 -55.46
C GLY A 148 34.49 5.20 -55.21
N LEU A 149 33.80 5.73 -54.19
CA LEU A 149 33.97 7.12 -53.76
C LEU A 149 35.39 7.27 -53.20
N ASP A 150 36.32 7.59 -54.10
CA ASP A 150 37.71 7.78 -53.75
C ASP A 150 37.82 8.87 -52.69
N ARG A 151 38.69 8.62 -51.70
CA ARG A 151 38.87 9.38 -50.46
C ARG A 151 39.50 10.76 -50.70
N GLY A 152 38.89 11.59 -51.55
CA GLY A 152 39.22 12.99 -51.67
C GLY A 152 38.75 13.78 -50.44
N ASP A 153 39.52 14.81 -50.07
CA ASP A 153 39.31 15.61 -48.85
C ASP A 153 37.92 16.23 -48.72
N SER A 154 37.25 16.53 -49.84
CA SER A 154 35.93 17.18 -49.83
C SER A 154 34.79 16.17 -49.61
N ALA A 155 34.84 15.02 -50.28
CA ALA A 155 33.80 13.98 -50.21
C ALA A 155 33.72 13.36 -48.80
N LEU A 156 34.88 13.15 -48.15
CA LEU A 156 34.96 12.66 -46.77
C LEU A 156 34.32 13.63 -45.77
N LYS A 157 34.47 14.95 -45.97
CA LYS A 157 33.83 15.96 -45.11
C LYS A 157 32.31 15.89 -45.22
N TYR A 158 31.76 15.79 -46.43
CA TYR A 158 30.31 15.66 -46.60
C TYR A 158 29.77 14.32 -46.08
N LEU A 159 30.51 13.23 -46.25
CA LEU A 159 30.10 11.91 -45.76
C LEU A 159 30.14 11.81 -44.23
N THR A 160 31.15 12.39 -43.59
CA THR A 160 31.23 12.48 -42.12
C THR A 160 30.14 13.39 -41.55
N LEU A 161 29.85 14.53 -42.20
CA LEU A 161 28.72 15.39 -41.84
C LEU A 161 27.38 14.67 -41.97
N LEU A 162 27.18 13.89 -43.05
CA LEU A 162 25.98 13.10 -43.26
C LEU A 162 25.80 12.05 -42.14
N LYS A 163 26.86 11.29 -41.81
CA LYS A 163 26.82 10.32 -40.71
C LYS A 163 26.50 10.97 -39.38
N LEU A 164 27.09 12.13 -39.09
CA LEU A 164 26.85 12.86 -37.85
C LEU A 164 25.40 13.36 -37.79
N ALA A 165 24.88 13.91 -38.89
CA ALA A 165 23.49 14.36 -38.98
C ALA A 165 22.49 13.20 -38.80
N VAL A 166 22.74 12.07 -39.47
CA VAL A 166 21.92 10.85 -39.36
C VAL A 166 22.02 10.26 -37.96
N GLY A 167 23.21 10.20 -37.38
CA GLY A 167 23.42 9.70 -36.02
C GLY A 167 22.71 10.54 -34.96
N LEU A 168 22.83 11.87 -35.03
CA LEU A 168 22.12 12.78 -34.12
C LEU A 168 20.60 12.66 -34.25
N THR A 169 20.09 12.55 -35.47
CA THR A 169 18.64 12.38 -35.70
C THR A 169 18.12 11.04 -35.17
N LEU A 170 18.89 9.95 -35.31
CA LEU A 170 18.55 8.64 -34.72
C LEU A 170 18.57 8.66 -33.19
N CYS A 171 19.57 9.29 -32.57
CA CYS A 171 19.62 9.46 -31.12
C CYS A 171 18.43 10.29 -30.60
N TYR A 172 18.10 11.39 -31.28
CA TYR A 172 16.93 12.21 -30.93
C TYR A 172 15.63 11.40 -31.05
N LEU A 173 15.45 10.65 -32.14
CA LEU A 173 14.25 9.85 -32.37
C LEU A 173 14.10 8.75 -31.32
N ALA A 174 15.19 8.05 -30.97
CA ALA A 174 15.18 7.03 -29.93
C ALA A 174 14.75 7.62 -28.57
N VAL A 175 15.32 8.76 -28.17
CA VAL A 175 14.94 9.45 -26.93
C VAL A 175 13.48 9.91 -26.97
N SER A 176 13.04 10.49 -28.09
CA SER A 176 11.67 10.95 -28.27
C SER A 176 10.67 9.79 -28.15
N ILE A 177 10.92 8.66 -28.82
CA ILE A 177 10.06 7.47 -28.76
C ILE A 177 10.01 6.91 -27.34
N VAL A 178 11.15 6.71 -26.68
CA VAL A 178 11.17 6.13 -25.33
C VAL A 178 10.47 7.06 -24.32
N LEU A 179 10.73 8.36 -24.38
CA LEU A 179 10.12 9.31 -23.45
C LEU A 179 8.62 9.57 -23.70
N THR A 180 8.15 9.44 -24.94
CA THR A 180 6.71 9.53 -25.28
C THR A 180 5.96 8.21 -25.01
N THR A 181 6.64 7.08 -25.15
CA THR A 181 6.03 5.75 -25.01
C THR A 181 6.04 5.25 -23.56
N LYS A 182 6.97 5.72 -22.70
CA LYS A 182 7.11 5.28 -21.29
C LYS A 182 5.81 5.30 -20.47
N ASP A 183 4.90 6.22 -20.77
CA ASP A 183 3.65 6.37 -20.02
C ASP A 183 2.56 5.38 -20.51
N ASN A 184 2.70 4.86 -21.74
CA ASN A 184 1.83 3.82 -22.31
C ASN A 184 2.29 2.38 -21.98
N ILE A 185 3.60 2.15 -21.80
CA ILE A 185 4.15 0.82 -21.42
C ILE A 185 3.99 0.48 -19.95
N ARG A 186 3.53 1.43 -19.12
CA ARG A 186 3.09 1.18 -17.73
C ARG A 186 1.96 0.14 -17.64
N MET A 187 1.37 -0.26 -18.77
CA MET A 187 0.31 -1.27 -18.82
C MET A 187 0.80 -2.72 -19.03
N VAL A 188 2.03 -2.96 -19.53
CA VAL A 188 2.47 -4.33 -19.91
C VAL A 188 3.58 -4.89 -19.01
N ILE A 189 4.33 -4.05 -18.33
CA ILE A 189 5.15 -4.47 -17.20
C ILE A 189 4.51 -3.79 -16.01
N PRO A 190 3.76 -4.50 -15.14
CA PRO A 190 3.47 -3.94 -13.84
C PRO A 190 4.86 -3.71 -13.27
N TYR A 191 5.21 -2.43 -13.11
CA TYR A 191 6.13 -2.07 -12.07
C TYR A 191 5.49 -2.77 -10.87
N VAL A 192 6.07 -3.89 -10.44
CA VAL A 192 6.00 -4.30 -9.05
C VAL A 192 6.70 -3.13 -8.36
N GLU A 193 5.94 -2.05 -8.22
CA GLU A 193 5.88 -1.32 -7.00
C GLU A 193 5.68 -2.46 -6.01
N PHE A 194 6.79 -2.91 -5.45
CA PHE A 194 6.80 -3.30 -4.07
C PHE A 194 6.28 -2.06 -3.34
N SER A 195 4.96 -1.83 -3.45
CA SER A 195 4.20 -1.54 -2.26
C SER A 195 4.76 -2.58 -1.31
N ARG A 196 5.45 -2.09 -0.28
CA ARG A 196 5.58 -2.87 0.92
C ARG A 196 4.13 -3.18 1.27
N GLN A 197 3.58 -4.24 0.70
CA GLN A 197 2.54 -5.01 1.32
C GLN A 197 3.21 -5.35 2.62
N VAL A 198 2.85 -4.56 3.63
CA VAL A 198 3.39 -4.66 4.97
C VAL A 198 3.10 -6.12 5.32
N ARG A 199 4.10 -6.98 5.19
CA ARG A 199 4.13 -8.33 5.75
C ARG A 199 4.31 -8.13 7.24
N GLY A 200 3.31 -7.49 7.83
CA GLY A 200 3.19 -7.09 9.20
C GLY A 200 1.71 -7.04 9.49
N VAL A 201 1.36 -7.25 10.75
CA VAL A 201 -0.03 -7.40 11.17
C VAL A 201 -0.79 -6.10 10.85
N ARG A 202 -1.79 -6.17 9.96
CA ARG A 202 -2.61 -5.00 9.62
C ARG A 202 -3.37 -4.56 10.87
N PRO A 203 -3.29 -3.29 11.28
CA PRO A 203 -4.06 -2.81 12.41
C PRO A 203 -5.56 -3.02 12.19
N MET A 204 -6.26 -3.33 13.28
CA MET A 204 -7.67 -3.63 13.29
C MET A 204 -8.45 -2.38 13.71
N LEU A 205 -9.25 -1.85 12.80
CA LEU A 205 -10.12 -0.70 13.01
C LEU A 205 -11.45 -1.16 13.63
N LEU A 206 -11.77 -0.73 14.84
CA LEU A 206 -12.99 -1.15 15.53
C LEU A 206 -14.14 -0.18 15.32
N ASP A 207 -15.30 -0.77 15.05
CA ASP A 207 -16.60 -0.11 14.96
C ASP A 207 -17.33 -0.12 16.32
N SER A 208 -18.30 0.79 16.52
CA SER A 208 -19.13 0.90 17.72
C SER A 208 -19.89 -0.41 18.01
N SER A 209 -20.34 -1.10 16.97
CA SER A 209 -21.05 -2.38 17.10
C SER A 209 -20.20 -3.47 17.80
N ALA A 210 -18.91 -3.55 17.46
CA ALA A 210 -17.97 -4.50 18.07
C ALA A 210 -17.74 -4.21 19.56
N PHE A 211 -17.69 -2.92 19.94
CA PHE A 211 -17.60 -2.52 21.35
C PHE A 211 -18.88 -2.85 22.13
N ILE A 212 -20.05 -2.57 21.57
CA ILE A 212 -21.33 -2.83 22.24
C ILE A 212 -21.49 -4.33 22.50
N ASP A 213 -21.15 -5.17 21.53
CA ASP A 213 -21.19 -6.62 21.68
C ASP A 213 -20.26 -7.11 22.79
N GLY A 214 -18.99 -6.69 22.74
CA GLY A 214 -17.99 -6.93 23.78
C GLY A 214 -17.22 -8.25 23.66
N ARG A 215 -17.56 -9.17 22.75
CA ARG A 215 -16.79 -10.41 22.52
C ARG A 215 -15.33 -10.14 22.15
N ILE A 216 -15.04 -8.98 21.57
CA ILE A 216 -13.68 -8.54 21.27
C ILE A 216 -12.77 -8.51 22.51
N ASN A 217 -13.33 -8.20 23.69
CA ASN A 217 -12.60 -8.22 24.97
C ASN A 217 -12.17 -9.63 25.30
N SER A 218 -13.08 -10.60 25.18
CA SER A 218 -12.78 -12.02 25.39
C SER A 218 -11.73 -12.51 24.40
N PHE A 219 -11.89 -12.21 23.10
CA PHE A 219 -10.91 -12.61 22.08
C PHE A 219 -9.52 -12.04 22.35
N SER A 220 -9.41 -10.77 22.78
CA SER A 220 -8.12 -10.14 23.09
C SER A 220 -7.38 -10.77 24.28
N GLN A 221 -8.07 -11.53 25.15
CA GLN A 221 -7.44 -12.25 26.26
C GLN A 221 -6.88 -13.61 25.85
N THR A 222 -7.37 -14.20 24.75
CA THR A 222 -7.00 -15.56 24.31
C THR A 222 -5.65 -15.66 23.60
N GLY A 223 -5.09 -14.53 23.14
CA GLY A 223 -3.90 -14.51 22.29
C GLY A 223 -4.18 -14.75 20.80
N PHE A 224 -5.44 -14.88 20.38
CA PHE A 224 -5.81 -14.93 18.96
C PHE A 224 -5.66 -13.57 18.24
N LEU A 225 -5.63 -12.47 18.98
CA LEU A 225 -5.55 -11.11 18.44
C LEU A 225 -4.19 -10.48 18.77
N ASP A 226 -3.24 -10.60 17.83
CA ASP A 226 -1.90 -10.01 17.92
C ASP A 226 -1.76 -8.68 17.13
N ALA A 227 -2.85 -8.19 16.55
CA ALA A 227 -2.84 -6.94 15.79
C ALA A 227 -3.09 -5.71 16.69
N PRO A 228 -2.43 -4.57 16.44
CA PRO A 228 -2.80 -3.32 17.08
C PRO A 228 -4.26 -2.95 16.79
N LEU A 229 -4.99 -2.57 17.83
CA LEU A 229 -6.36 -2.08 17.74
C LEU A 229 -6.37 -0.57 17.54
N VAL A 230 -7.16 -0.10 16.59
CA VAL A 230 -7.32 1.31 16.25
C VAL A 230 -8.78 1.70 16.45
N VAL A 231 -9.00 2.76 17.21
CA VAL A 231 -10.34 3.28 17.49
C VAL A 231 -10.41 4.71 16.99
N PRO A 232 -11.24 5.03 15.98
CA PRO A 232 -11.44 6.40 15.56
C PRO A 232 -12.11 7.23 16.65
N GLN A 233 -11.74 8.50 16.76
CA GLN A 233 -12.37 9.43 17.71
C GLN A 233 -13.90 9.50 17.51
N PHE A 234 -14.37 9.56 16.27
CA PHE A 234 -15.81 9.62 15.97
C PHE A 234 -16.61 8.40 16.44
N ILE A 235 -15.99 7.22 16.59
CA ILE A 235 -16.64 6.03 17.17
C ILE A 235 -16.84 6.19 18.68
N ILE A 236 -15.88 6.82 19.36
CA ILE A 236 -16.01 7.14 20.79
C ILE A 236 -17.14 8.17 20.98
N ASP A 237 -17.19 9.17 20.10
CA ASP A 237 -18.23 10.21 20.12
C ASP A 237 -19.62 9.62 19.85
N GLU A 238 -19.75 8.67 18.92
CA GLU A 238 -20.99 7.92 18.67
C GLU A 238 -21.43 7.13 19.91
N LEU A 239 -20.52 6.39 20.55
CA LEU A 239 -20.82 5.63 21.78
C LEU A 239 -21.24 6.57 22.92
N HIS A 240 -20.61 7.73 23.05
CA HIS A 240 -20.97 8.75 24.02
C HIS A 240 -22.36 9.31 23.75
N GLN A 241 -22.65 9.73 22.51
CA GLN A 241 -23.97 10.20 22.10
C GLN A 241 -25.06 9.16 22.34
N LEU A 242 -24.75 7.88 22.10
CA LEU A 242 -25.64 6.77 22.38
C LEU A 242 -25.89 6.62 23.89
N SER A 243 -24.87 6.84 24.72
CA SER A 243 -24.94 6.78 26.19
C SER A 243 -25.78 7.91 26.83
N ASP A 244 -25.91 9.03 26.13
CA ASP A 244 -26.72 10.21 26.50
C ASP A 244 -28.12 10.23 25.88
N SER A 245 -28.48 9.21 25.10
CA SER A 245 -29.79 9.13 24.42
C SER A 245 -30.97 9.18 25.41
N ASN A 246 -32.13 9.70 25.02
CA ASN A 246 -33.32 9.61 25.89
C ASN A 246 -33.88 8.17 25.99
N ASP A 247 -33.54 7.31 25.03
CA ASP A 247 -33.96 5.91 24.99
C ASP A 247 -33.10 5.07 25.94
N SER A 248 -33.74 4.40 26.90
CA SER A 248 -33.07 3.56 27.90
C SER A 248 -32.24 2.41 27.28
N ALA A 249 -32.74 1.78 26.21
CA ALA A 249 -32.05 0.68 25.55
C ALA A 249 -30.80 1.17 24.81
N LYS A 250 -30.92 2.30 24.10
CA LYS A 250 -29.78 2.96 23.46
C LYS A 250 -28.73 3.36 24.49
N ARG A 251 -29.13 4.04 25.57
CA ARG A 251 -28.21 4.41 26.66
C ARG A 251 -27.46 3.22 27.26
N ALA A 252 -28.16 2.11 27.50
CA ALA A 252 -27.55 0.90 28.03
C ALA A 252 -26.47 0.36 27.07
N ARG A 253 -26.72 0.38 25.76
CA ARG A 253 -25.74 -0.02 24.73
C ARG A 253 -24.54 0.92 24.69
N GLY A 254 -24.75 2.24 24.69
CA GLY A 254 -23.66 3.21 24.69
C GLY A 254 -22.76 3.08 25.92
N ARG A 255 -23.34 2.97 27.12
CA ARG A 255 -22.59 2.72 28.37
C ARG A 255 -21.82 1.40 28.33
N ARG A 256 -22.44 0.34 27.79
CA ARG A 256 -21.78 -0.96 27.61
C ARG A 256 -20.58 -0.86 26.66
N GLY A 257 -20.74 -0.19 25.52
CA GLY A 257 -19.65 0.02 24.57
C GLY A 257 -18.47 0.78 25.18
N LEU A 258 -18.73 1.89 25.88
CA LEU A 258 -17.69 2.66 26.59
C LEU A 258 -17.00 1.84 27.70
N SER A 259 -17.76 1.05 28.46
CA SER A 259 -17.21 0.13 29.46
C SER A 259 -16.29 -0.92 28.84
N ASN A 260 -16.68 -1.48 27.69
CA ASN A 260 -15.90 -2.48 26.98
C ASN A 260 -14.62 -1.88 26.36
N LEU A 261 -14.70 -0.67 25.81
CA LEU A 261 -13.53 0.09 25.37
C LEU A 261 -12.54 0.32 26.52
N ARG A 262 -13.03 0.71 27.70
CA ARG A 262 -12.18 0.92 28.88
C ARG A 262 -11.48 -0.37 29.30
N GLN A 263 -12.22 -1.49 29.34
CA GLN A 263 -11.64 -2.80 29.65
C GLN A 263 -10.56 -3.22 28.64
N LEU A 264 -10.71 -2.89 27.34
CA LEU A 264 -9.67 -3.13 26.34
C LEU A 264 -8.43 -2.26 26.57
N GLN A 265 -8.60 -1.00 26.97
CA GLN A 265 -7.49 -0.10 27.30
C GLN A 265 -6.69 -0.58 28.50
N ASP A 266 -7.36 -1.16 29.49
CA ASP A 266 -6.71 -1.67 30.70
C ASP A 266 -6.07 -3.07 30.48
N ASN A 267 -6.27 -3.69 29.31
CA ASN A 267 -5.68 -5.00 28.98
C ASN A 267 -4.21 -4.87 28.53
N ALA A 268 -3.29 -5.33 29.37
CA ALA A 268 -1.84 -5.29 29.10
C ALA A 268 -1.38 -6.06 27.85
N ARG A 269 -2.18 -7.00 27.32
CA ARG A 269 -1.85 -7.76 26.10
C ARG A 269 -2.27 -7.05 24.81
N THR A 270 -3.11 -6.01 24.91
CA THR A 270 -3.68 -5.34 23.74
C THR A 270 -3.06 -3.97 23.57
N THR A 271 -2.53 -3.69 22.38
CA THR A 271 -2.12 -2.33 22.02
C THR A 271 -3.30 -1.63 21.36
N ILE A 272 -3.89 -0.64 22.03
CA ILE A 272 -5.00 0.15 21.50
C ILE A 272 -4.54 1.60 21.29
N THR A 273 -4.87 2.15 20.13
CA THR A 273 -4.55 3.54 19.75
C THR A 273 -5.82 4.27 19.33
N ILE A 274 -6.01 5.48 19.84
CA ILE A 274 -7.08 6.37 19.39
C ILE A 274 -6.58 7.13 18.17
N GLU A 275 -7.27 6.98 17.05
CA GLU A 275 -6.96 7.64 15.79
C GLU A 275 -7.79 8.92 15.67
N GLN A 276 -7.11 10.06 15.53
CA GLN A 276 -7.73 11.37 15.36
C GLN A 276 -8.12 11.57 13.89
N ALA A 277 -9.05 10.74 13.42
CA ALA A 277 -9.67 10.86 12.11
C ALA A 277 -10.93 11.72 12.21
N ASP A 278 -11.10 12.63 11.26
CA ASP A 278 -12.31 13.41 11.10
C ASP A 278 -13.35 12.60 10.32
N GLN A 279 -14.58 12.53 10.86
CA GLN A 279 -15.72 11.95 10.15
C GLN A 279 -16.18 12.86 8.99
N GLY A 280 -15.99 14.18 9.13
CA GLY A 280 -16.59 15.17 8.24
C GLY A 280 -18.12 15.12 8.25
N ASP A 281 -18.72 15.32 7.08
CA ASP A 281 -20.18 15.23 6.86
C ASP A 281 -20.65 13.82 6.44
N GLU A 282 -19.75 12.84 6.45
CA GLU A 282 -20.05 11.49 5.99
C GLU A 282 -20.75 10.65 7.07
N ALA A 283 -21.50 9.63 6.65
CA ALA A 283 -22.00 8.62 7.57
C ALA A 283 -20.84 7.87 8.24
N VAL A 284 -21.01 7.45 9.49
CA VAL A 284 -19.99 6.75 10.30
C VAL A 284 -19.38 5.57 9.53
N ASP A 285 -20.24 4.74 8.93
CA ASP A 285 -19.84 3.58 8.11
C ASP A 285 -18.96 3.98 6.91
N GLN A 286 -19.28 5.09 6.26
CA GLN A 286 -18.56 5.57 5.09
C GLN A 286 -17.18 6.11 5.50
N ALA A 287 -17.11 6.85 6.61
CA ALA A 287 -15.84 7.32 7.18
C ALA A 287 -14.95 6.15 7.63
N LEU A 288 -15.51 5.09 8.23
CA LEU A 288 -14.78 3.86 8.56
C LEU A 288 -14.18 3.19 7.32
N LEU A 289 -14.96 3.07 6.24
CA LEU A 289 -14.51 2.49 4.98
C LEU A 289 -13.38 3.29 4.36
N LEU A 290 -13.52 4.62 4.27
CA LEU A 290 -12.48 5.49 3.72
C LEU A 290 -11.20 5.44 4.55
N LEU A 291 -11.31 5.47 5.88
CA LEU A 291 -10.16 5.38 6.78
C LEU A 291 -9.44 4.03 6.64
N ALA A 292 -10.21 2.94 6.53
CA ALA A 292 -9.66 1.60 6.34
C ALA A 292 -8.97 1.45 4.97
N GLU A 293 -9.54 2.04 3.91
CA GLU A 293 -8.95 2.05 2.57
C GLU A 293 -7.66 2.88 2.53
N GLU A 294 -7.70 4.12 3.05
CA GLU A 294 -6.56 5.04 3.06
C GLU A 294 -5.36 4.47 3.83
N LYS A 295 -5.61 3.90 5.02
CA LYS A 295 -4.56 3.39 5.91
C LYS A 295 -4.33 1.88 5.82
N SER A 296 -5.04 1.20 4.92
CA SER A 296 -4.99 -0.25 4.75
C SER A 296 -5.28 -1.03 6.05
N PHE A 297 -6.21 -0.54 6.87
CA PHE A 297 -6.66 -1.23 8.07
C PHE A 297 -7.65 -2.36 7.76
N ARG A 298 -7.81 -3.28 8.72
CA ARG A 298 -8.86 -4.30 8.68
C ARG A 298 -10.01 -3.87 9.58
N ILE A 299 -11.24 -3.83 9.09
CA ILE A 299 -12.40 -3.45 9.90
C ILE A 299 -12.80 -4.64 10.77
N VAL A 300 -13.07 -4.40 12.06
CA VAL A 300 -13.68 -5.35 12.99
C VAL A 300 -15.08 -4.84 13.32
N THR A 301 -16.09 -5.61 12.94
CA THR A 301 -17.49 -5.23 13.13
C THR A 301 -18.35 -6.45 13.49
N THR A 302 -19.56 -6.19 13.96
CA THR A 302 -20.64 -7.19 14.06
C THR A 302 -21.77 -6.90 13.08
N ASP A 303 -21.71 -5.78 12.35
CA ASP A 303 -22.72 -5.39 11.37
C ASP A 303 -22.47 -6.09 10.03
N PHE A 304 -23.46 -6.87 9.61
CA PHE A 304 -23.43 -7.62 8.36
C PHE A 304 -23.39 -6.71 7.11
N ASN A 305 -24.08 -5.57 7.14
CA ASN A 305 -24.14 -4.65 6.02
C ASN A 305 -22.80 -3.94 5.84
N LEU A 306 -22.21 -3.44 6.93
CA LEU A 306 -20.89 -2.83 6.88
C LEU A 306 -19.84 -3.82 6.36
N ALA A 307 -19.88 -5.07 6.84
CA ALA A 307 -19.01 -6.13 6.35
C ALA A 307 -19.17 -6.37 4.85
N ARG A 308 -20.43 -6.46 4.37
CA ARG A 308 -20.70 -6.71 2.95
C ARG A 308 -20.27 -5.57 2.05
N VAL A 309 -20.49 -4.33 2.46
CA VAL A 309 -20.06 -3.14 1.70
C VAL A 309 -18.54 -3.03 1.66
N ALA A 310 -17.86 -3.34 2.77
CA ALA A 310 -16.41 -3.35 2.83
C ALA A 310 -15.79 -4.40 1.89
N GLU A 311 -16.35 -5.61 1.81
CA GLU A 311 -15.92 -6.64 0.86
C GLU A 311 -16.02 -6.15 -0.60
N ILE A 312 -17.11 -5.46 -0.96
CA ILE A 312 -17.30 -4.91 -2.31
C ILE A 312 -16.24 -3.85 -2.64
N ARG A 313 -15.73 -3.14 -1.63
CA ARG A 313 -14.66 -2.14 -1.74
C ARG A 313 -13.25 -2.71 -1.57
N ASP A 314 -13.10 -4.03 -1.53
CA ASP A 314 -11.82 -4.72 -1.30
C ASP A 314 -11.14 -4.33 0.04
N VAL A 315 -11.95 -3.93 1.03
CA VAL A 315 -11.52 -3.66 2.40
C VAL A 315 -11.64 -4.94 3.21
N SER A 316 -10.54 -5.36 3.85
CA SER A 316 -10.53 -6.57 4.68
C SER A 316 -11.39 -6.38 5.92
N VAL A 317 -12.30 -7.32 6.17
CA VAL A 317 -13.17 -7.31 7.35
C VAL A 317 -12.99 -8.58 8.19
N LEU A 318 -13.05 -8.40 9.50
CA LEU A 318 -13.23 -9.46 10.49
C LEU A 318 -14.59 -9.25 11.17
N ASN A 319 -15.57 -10.06 10.77
CA ASN A 319 -16.87 -10.08 11.41
C ASN A 319 -16.87 -11.07 12.58
N LEU A 320 -17.16 -10.58 13.79
CA LEU A 320 -17.16 -11.42 14.99
C LEU A 320 -18.30 -12.47 14.98
N ASN A 321 -19.40 -12.20 14.27
CA ASN A 321 -20.48 -13.17 14.11
C ASN A 321 -20.02 -14.36 13.28
N ASP A 322 -19.39 -14.10 12.13
CA ASP A 322 -18.87 -15.14 11.25
C ASP A 322 -17.81 -15.99 11.96
N LEU A 323 -16.93 -15.34 12.75
CA LEU A 323 -15.94 -16.04 13.55
C LEU A 323 -16.60 -16.96 14.59
N THR A 324 -17.62 -16.48 15.29
CA THR A 324 -18.33 -17.27 16.31
C THR A 324 -19.02 -18.48 15.67
N ASP A 325 -19.61 -18.29 14.49
CA ASP A 325 -20.27 -19.36 13.74
C ASP A 325 -19.30 -20.46 13.31
N GLN A 326 -18.09 -20.09 12.88
CA GLN A 326 -17.02 -21.03 12.52
C GLN A 326 -16.40 -21.73 13.73
N LEU A 327 -16.49 -21.14 14.92
CA LEU A 327 -15.97 -21.72 16.16
C LEU A 327 -16.96 -22.65 16.87
N ARG A 328 -18.22 -22.76 16.42
CA ARG A 328 -19.16 -23.73 17.00
C ARG A 328 -18.65 -25.15 16.73
N GLY A 329 -18.68 -26.00 17.76
CA GLY A 329 -18.23 -27.37 17.66
C GLY A 329 -18.90 -28.12 16.51
N ALA A 330 -18.11 -28.91 15.78
CA ALA A 330 -18.65 -29.82 14.78
C ALA A 330 -19.44 -30.91 15.51
N VAL A 331 -20.76 -30.92 15.31
CA VAL A 331 -21.64 -31.99 15.79
C VAL A 331 -21.55 -33.10 14.76
N VAL A 332 -20.98 -34.24 15.13
CA VAL A 332 -20.66 -35.31 14.17
C VAL A 332 -21.79 -36.34 14.15
N PRO A 333 -22.32 -36.73 12.98
CA PRO A 333 -23.24 -37.86 12.89
C PRO A 333 -22.64 -39.12 13.52
N GLY A 334 -23.40 -39.78 14.39
CA GLY A 334 -22.97 -40.95 15.16
C GLY A 334 -22.38 -40.63 16.53
N GLU A 335 -22.15 -39.36 16.87
CA GLU A 335 -21.74 -38.96 18.21
C GLU A 335 -22.89 -39.15 19.21
N THR A 336 -22.58 -39.74 20.36
CA THR A 336 -23.51 -39.97 21.47
C THR A 336 -23.25 -38.97 22.59
N MET A 337 -24.28 -38.28 23.05
CA MET A 337 -24.15 -37.30 24.13
C MET A 337 -25.42 -37.21 24.99
N PRO A 338 -25.30 -36.85 26.28
CA PRO A 338 -26.45 -36.60 27.13
C PRO A 338 -27.11 -35.28 26.73
N ILE A 339 -28.44 -35.28 26.58
CA ILE A 339 -29.23 -34.09 26.30
C ILE A 339 -30.46 -34.04 27.21
N ALA A 340 -30.62 -32.92 27.91
CA ALA A 340 -31.83 -32.62 28.67
C ALA A 340 -32.98 -32.23 27.73
N ILE A 341 -34.11 -32.93 27.84
CA ILE A 341 -35.30 -32.62 27.06
C ILE A 341 -36.12 -31.56 27.80
N LEU A 342 -36.23 -30.38 27.23
CA LEU A 342 -36.89 -29.24 27.89
C LEU A 342 -38.37 -29.11 27.51
N ARG A 343 -38.74 -29.51 26.30
CA ARG A 343 -40.11 -29.35 25.78
C ARG A 343 -40.45 -30.35 24.69
N LYS A 344 -41.75 -30.51 24.42
CA LYS A 344 -42.25 -31.30 23.30
C LYS A 344 -41.93 -30.63 21.96
N GLY A 345 -41.58 -31.44 20.97
CA GLY A 345 -41.33 -31.04 19.60
C GLY A 345 -42.60 -30.82 18.78
N GLU A 346 -42.42 -30.42 17.52
CA GLU A 346 -43.52 -30.08 16.62
C GLU A 346 -44.30 -31.33 16.18
N SER A 347 -43.61 -32.46 15.98
CA SER A 347 -44.24 -33.75 15.66
C SER A 347 -44.61 -34.57 16.90
N LYS A 348 -45.56 -35.50 16.77
CA LYS A 348 -46.20 -36.18 17.89
C LYS A 348 -45.29 -37.03 18.79
N ASP A 349 -44.09 -37.38 18.35
CA ASP A 349 -43.10 -38.19 19.10
C ASP A 349 -41.74 -37.49 19.26
N GLN A 350 -41.68 -36.16 19.15
CA GLN A 350 -40.41 -35.43 19.25
C GLN A 350 -40.23 -34.74 20.62
N GLY A 351 -39.01 -34.76 21.12
CA GLY A 351 -38.53 -33.88 22.20
C GLY A 351 -37.60 -32.80 21.64
N ILE A 352 -37.49 -31.68 22.34
CA ILE A 352 -36.53 -30.61 22.03
C ILE A 352 -35.60 -30.41 23.24
N GLY A 353 -34.31 -30.52 22.98
CA GLY A 353 -33.23 -30.11 23.88
C GLY A 353 -32.34 -29.06 23.22
N PHE A 354 -31.31 -28.61 23.95
CA PHE A 354 -30.33 -27.67 23.44
C PHE A 354 -28.92 -28.13 23.81
N LEU A 355 -27.98 -27.95 22.89
CA LEU A 355 -26.55 -28.05 23.21
C LEU A 355 -26.10 -26.87 24.08
N PRO A 356 -24.93 -26.97 24.74
CA PRO A 356 -24.37 -25.85 25.52
C PRO A 356 -24.17 -24.56 24.71
N ASP A 357 -24.01 -24.67 23.39
CA ASP A 357 -23.87 -23.53 22.48
C ASP A 357 -25.23 -22.95 22.02
N GLY A 358 -26.35 -23.49 22.51
CA GLY A 358 -27.70 -23.08 22.16
C GLY A 358 -28.26 -23.70 20.87
N THR A 359 -27.54 -24.61 20.22
CA THR A 359 -28.04 -25.34 19.05
C THR A 359 -29.24 -26.20 19.44
N MET A 360 -30.34 -26.08 18.70
CA MET A 360 -31.56 -26.84 18.96
C MET A 360 -31.38 -28.30 18.52
N VAL A 361 -31.63 -29.24 19.44
CA VAL A 361 -31.58 -30.68 19.20
C VAL A 361 -32.99 -31.22 19.21
N VAL A 362 -33.45 -31.73 18.06
CA VAL A 362 -34.73 -32.42 17.91
C VAL A 362 -34.49 -33.91 18.07
N ILE A 363 -35.10 -34.50 19.10
CA ILE A 363 -34.88 -35.88 19.53
C ILE A 363 -36.11 -36.71 19.17
N GLU A 364 -35.94 -37.70 18.30
CA GLU A 364 -36.98 -38.67 17.98
C GLU A 364 -37.25 -39.59 19.19
N GLY A 365 -38.54 -39.75 19.53
CA GLY A 365 -39.03 -40.42 20.74
C GLY A 365 -38.99 -39.55 22.01
N GLY A 366 -38.41 -38.36 21.96
CA GLY A 366 -38.08 -37.57 23.15
C GLY A 366 -39.27 -37.00 23.93
N ASP A 367 -40.50 -37.08 23.40
CA ASP A 367 -41.68 -36.48 24.03
C ASP A 367 -42.09 -37.14 25.36
N ARG A 368 -41.66 -38.39 25.59
CA ARG A 368 -41.91 -39.15 26.82
C ARG A 368 -40.93 -38.86 27.94
N HIS A 369 -39.81 -38.21 27.65
CA HIS A 369 -38.70 -37.98 28.58
C HIS A 369 -38.51 -36.48 28.88
N ILE A 370 -39.58 -35.69 28.81
CA ILE A 370 -39.53 -34.25 29.09
C ILE A 370 -39.15 -34.03 30.56
N GLY A 371 -38.10 -33.23 30.79
CA GLY A 371 -37.52 -32.96 32.10
C GLY A 371 -36.37 -33.90 32.48
N GLU A 372 -36.09 -34.93 31.67
CA GLU A 372 -35.01 -35.89 31.89
C GLU A 372 -33.81 -35.59 30.98
N GLU A 373 -32.63 -36.01 31.43
CA GLU A 373 -31.40 -36.01 30.63
C GLU A 373 -31.15 -37.43 30.11
N ILE A 374 -31.16 -37.61 28.79
CA ILE A 374 -31.05 -38.92 28.15
C ILE A 374 -29.88 -38.96 27.16
N MET A 375 -29.30 -40.13 26.96
CA MET A 375 -28.24 -40.35 25.97
C MET A 375 -28.85 -40.43 24.57
N VAL A 376 -28.47 -39.50 23.70
CA VAL A 376 -28.95 -39.44 22.30
C VAL A 376 -27.79 -39.62 21.34
N THR A 377 -28.07 -40.30 20.22
CA THR A 377 -27.14 -40.42 19.09
C THR A 377 -27.54 -39.41 18.02
N ILE A 378 -26.60 -38.58 17.59
CA ILE A 378 -26.82 -37.63 16.50
C ILE A 378 -26.97 -38.38 15.18
N ASN A 379 -28.08 -38.15 14.49
CA ASN A 379 -28.30 -38.72 13.15
C ASN A 379 -27.82 -37.77 12.06
N ASN A 380 -28.20 -36.50 12.13
CA ASN A 380 -27.88 -35.51 11.10
C ASN A 380 -28.00 -34.09 11.66
N SER A 381 -27.46 -33.10 10.95
CA SER A 381 -27.69 -31.68 11.21
C SER A 381 -28.13 -30.96 9.94
N VAL A 382 -29.12 -30.07 10.06
CA VAL A 382 -29.62 -29.23 8.98
C VAL A 382 -29.38 -27.76 9.34
N GLN A 383 -28.81 -27.01 8.40
CA GLN A 383 -28.71 -25.56 8.54
C GLN A 383 -30.02 -24.91 8.09
N THR A 384 -30.57 -24.02 8.89
CA THR A 384 -31.77 -23.22 8.58
C THR A 384 -31.48 -21.73 8.70
N SER A 385 -32.40 -20.88 8.26
CA SER A 385 -32.30 -19.42 8.39
C SER A 385 -32.24 -18.94 9.84
N ALA A 386 -32.74 -19.71 10.80
CA ALA A 386 -32.70 -19.41 12.22
C ALA A 386 -31.49 -20.01 12.96
N GLY A 387 -30.64 -20.78 12.25
CA GLY A 387 -29.47 -21.45 12.82
C GLY A 387 -29.38 -22.94 12.48
N ARG A 388 -28.49 -23.65 13.17
CA ARG A 388 -28.29 -25.09 13.00
C ARG A 388 -29.32 -25.87 13.84
N LEU A 389 -29.93 -26.86 13.20
CA LEU A 389 -30.87 -27.82 13.78
C LEU A 389 -30.19 -29.18 13.78
N VAL A 390 -30.09 -29.82 14.94
CA VAL A 390 -29.50 -31.16 15.07
C VAL A 390 -30.63 -32.16 15.28
N PHE A 391 -30.64 -33.23 14.49
CA PHE A 391 -31.57 -34.33 14.64
C PHE A 391 -30.84 -35.48 15.31
N ALA A 392 -31.40 -35.93 16.43
CA ALA A 392 -30.89 -37.06 17.19
C ALA A 392 -32.01 -38.06 17.42
N ARG A 393 -31.63 -39.30 17.70
CA ARG A 393 -32.53 -40.33 18.22
C ARG A 393 -32.05 -40.76 19.59
N MET A 394 -32.94 -41.31 20.40
CA MET A 394 -32.50 -41.98 21.61
C MET A 394 -31.50 -43.07 21.24
N THR A 395 -30.44 -43.16 22.03
CA THR A 395 -29.53 -44.29 21.92
C THR A 395 -30.27 -45.47 22.50
N ASP A 396 -30.81 -46.32 21.62
CA ASP A 396 -31.22 -47.67 22.02
C ASP A 396 -29.92 -48.39 22.42
N GLU A 397 -29.65 -48.53 23.71
CA GLU A 397 -28.69 -49.55 24.14
C GLU A 397 -29.31 -50.93 23.87
N PRO A 398 -28.58 -51.83 23.19
CA PRO A 398 -28.55 -53.20 23.64
C PRO A 398 -27.27 -53.42 24.45
N ALA A 399 -27.47 -53.65 25.75
CA ALA A 399 -26.61 -54.36 26.71
C ALA A 399 -25.29 -53.72 27.18
#